data_AF-A0A1Q8X6U3-F1
#
_entry.id   AF-A0A1Q8X6U3-F1
#
_cell.length_a   1.000
_cell.length_b   1.000
_cell.length_c   1.000
_cell.angle_alpha   90.00
_cell.angle_beta   90.00
_cell.angle_gamma   90.00
#
_symmetry.space_group_name_H-M   'P 1'
#
loop_
_entity.id
_entity.type
_entity.pdbx_description
1 polymer ?
#
loop_
_entity_poly.entity_id
_entity_poly.type
_entity_poly.pdbx_seq_one_letter_code
_entity_poly.pdbx_strand_id
1 'polypeptide(L)' 'MTTPATGPAAAGARFEEAANRELFAARAELASLGATASPSRLERALERLEAAQRASERTLAQAA' A
#
# COMPACT_ATOMS: atom_id res chain seq x y z
N MET A 1 29.64 -8.72 -17.69
CA MET A 1 28.63 -8.80 -16.61
C MET A 1 28.09 -7.40 -16.39
N THR A 2 26.86 -7.12 -16.82
CA THR A 2 26.23 -5.81 -16.62
C THR A 2 25.58 -5.79 -15.25
N THR A 3 26.19 -5.09 -14.31
CA THR A 3 25.59 -4.74 -13.01
C THR A 3 24.30 -3.97 -13.28
N PRO A 4 23.14 -4.35 -12.72
CA PRO A 4 21.95 -3.51 -12.84
C PRO A 4 22.23 -2.24 -12.03
N ALA A 5 22.38 -1.12 -12.75
CA ALA A 5 22.40 0.21 -12.17
C ALA A 5 21.05 0.44 -11.46
N THR A 6 20.95 0.01 -10.20
CA THR A 6 19.82 0.33 -9.34
C THR A 6 20.08 1.73 -8.81
N GLY A 7 19.86 2.72 -9.68
CA GLY A 7 19.83 4.11 -9.27
C GLY A 7 18.66 4.35 -8.32
N PRO A 8 18.69 5.43 -7.53
CA PRO A 8 17.62 5.79 -6.58
C PRO A 8 16.23 5.82 -7.23
N ALA A 9 16.13 6.13 -8.52
CA ALA A 9 14.89 6.07 -9.31
C ALA A 9 14.28 4.66 -9.41
N ALA A 10 15.10 3.61 -9.55
CA ALA A 10 14.62 2.23 -9.61
C ALA A 10 14.19 1.70 -8.22
N ALA A 11 14.77 2.25 -7.15
CA ALA A 11 14.31 1.98 -5.79
C ALA A 11 12.96 2.67 -5.52
N GLY A 12 12.82 3.95 -5.91
CA GLY A 12 11.56 4.71 -5.80
C GLY A 12 10.38 4.02 -6.49
N ALA A 13 10.56 3.57 -7.74
CA ALA A 13 9.54 2.84 -8.47
C ALA A 13 9.12 1.51 -7.79
N ARG A 14 10.06 0.80 -7.14
CA ARG A 14 9.75 -0.43 -6.39
C ARG A 14 8.97 -0.14 -5.10
N PHE A 15 9.28 0.96 -4.43
CA PHE A 15 8.52 1.39 -3.25
C PHE A 15 7.10 1.81 -3.63
N GLU A 16 6.93 2.49 -4.77
CA GLU A 16 5.61 2.89 -5.26
C GLU A 16 4.74 1.68 -5.61
N GLU A 17 5.30 0.73 -6.36
CA GLU A 17 4.66 -0.54 -6.70
C GLU A 17 4.23 -1.32 -5.44
N ALA A 18 5.09 -1.39 -4.43
CA ALA A 18 4.78 -2.06 -3.17
C ALA A 18 3.67 -1.35 -2.38
N ALA A 19 3.71 -0.01 -2.30
CA ALA A 19 2.68 0.77 -1.63
C ALA A 19 1.32 0.63 -2.33
N ASN A 20 1.31 0.63 -3.67
CA ASN A 20 0.09 0.49 -4.44
C ASN A 20 -0.51 -0.94 -4.32
N ARG A 21 0.34 -1.97 -4.24
CA ARG A 21 -0.09 -3.35 -3.97
C ARG A 21 -0.71 -3.48 -2.57
N GLU A 22 -0.10 -2.90 -1.55
CA GLU A 22 -0.64 -2.92 -0.20
C GLU A 22 -1.97 -2.17 -0.11
N LEU A 23 -2.10 -1.03 -0.80
CA LEU A 23 -3.36 -0.29 -0.91
C LEU A 23 -4.46 -1.12 -1.56
N PHE A 24 -4.14 -1.83 -2.65
CA PHE A 24 -5.07 -2.74 -3.31
C PHE A 24 -5.51 -3.88 -2.39
N ALA A 25 -4.55 -4.50 -1.68
CA ALA A 25 -4.83 -5.57 -0.73
C ALA A 25 -5.75 -5.10 0.41
N ALA A 26 -5.47 -3.94 1.00
CA ALA A 26 -6.30 -3.38 2.06
C ALA A 26 -7.73 -3.06 1.59
N ARG A 27 -7.89 -2.55 0.37
CA ARG A 27 -9.21 -2.33 -0.25
C ARG A 27 -9.97 -3.63 -0.48
N ALA A 28 -9.28 -4.67 -0.96
CA ALA A 28 -9.88 -5.99 -1.16
C ALA A 28 -10.29 -6.64 0.17
N GLU A 29 -9.47 -6.51 1.21
CA GLU A 29 -9.79 -6.97 2.56
C GLU A 29 -11.05 -6.27 3.11
N LEU A 30 -11.13 -4.95 2.97
CA LEU A 30 -12.31 -4.17 3.36
C LEU A 30 -13.57 -4.57 2.58
N ALA A 31 -13.46 -4.74 1.26
CA ALA A 31 -14.57 -5.17 0.42
C ALA A 31 -15.02 -6.62 0.72
N SER A 32 -14.11 -7.46 1.21
CA SER A 32 -14.41 -8.83 1.64
C SER A 32 -15.12 -8.88 3.01
N LEU A 33 -15.17 -7.78 3.75
CA LEU A 33 -15.92 -7.74 5.01
C LEU A 33 -17.41 -7.72 4.71
N GLY A 34 -18.05 -8.87 4.89
CA GLY A 34 -19.50 -8.97 4.86
C GLY A 34 -20.16 -8.22 6.01
N ALA A 35 -21.45 -7.95 5.89
CA ALA A 35 -22.26 -7.21 6.88
C ALA A 35 -22.30 -7.86 8.29
N THR A 36 -21.83 -9.10 8.42
CA THR A 36 -21.76 -9.85 9.68
C THR A 36 -20.37 -9.80 10.34
N ALA A 37 -19.40 -9.10 9.73
CA ALA A 37 -18.10 -8.90 10.34
C ALA A 37 -18.25 -8.18 11.70
N SER A 38 -17.45 -8.59 12.68
CA SER A 38 -17.46 -7.91 13.97
C SER A 38 -16.99 -6.45 13.82
N PRO A 39 -17.51 -5.50 14.62
CA PRO A 39 -17.12 -4.10 14.55
C PRO A 39 -15.60 -3.89 14.63
N SER A 40 -14.92 -4.58 15.55
CA SER A 40 -13.46 -4.48 15.70
C SER A 40 -12.67 -4.99 14.50
N ARG A 41 -13.25 -5.90 13.69
CA ARG A 41 -12.62 -6.36 12.45
C ARG A 41 -12.73 -5.28 11.36
N LEU A 42 -13.87 -4.60 11.28
CA LEU A 42 -14.04 -3.45 10.40
C LEU A 42 -13.07 -2.32 10.77
N GLU A 43 -12.98 -1.97 12.05
CA GLU A 43 -12.04 -0.97 12.56
C GLU A 43 -10.60 -1.27 12.14
N ARG A 44 -10.12 -2.50 12.36
CA ARG A 44 -8.79 -2.91 11.90
C ARG A 44 -8.58 -2.79 10.39
N ALA A 45 -9.57 -3.16 9.59
CA ALA A 45 -9.46 -3.05 8.14
C ALA A 45 -9.39 -1.59 7.68
N LEU A 46 -10.13 -0.70 8.35
CA LEU A 46 -10.05 0.75 8.10
C LEU A 46 -8.68 1.32 8.52
N GLU A 47 -8.16 0.95 9.69
CA GLU A 47 -6.83 1.34 10.13
C GLU A 47 -5.74 0.89 9.15
N ARG A 48 -5.85 -0.35 8.65
CA ARG A 48 -4.92 -0.90 7.66
C ARG A 48 -5.02 -0.16 6.33
N LEU A 49 -6.24 0.15 5.88
CA LEU A 49 -6.46 0.93 4.66
C LEU A 49 -5.86 2.34 4.78
N GLU A 50 -6.04 3.00 5.92
CA GLU A 50 -5.45 4.32 6.18
C GLU A 50 -3.92 4.26 6.19
N ALA A 51 -3.32 3.24 6.84
CA ALA A 51 -1.88 3.04 6.84
C ALA A 51 -1.32 2.85 5.42
N ALA A 52 -2.02 2.07 4.58
CA ALA A 52 -1.64 1.85 3.19
C ALA A 52 -1.78 3.13 2.33
N GLN A 53 -2.81 3.94 2.56
CA GLN A 53 -2.98 5.25 1.91
C GLN A 53 -1.83 6.19 2.26
N ARG A 54 -1.52 6.35 3.55
CA ARG A 54 -0.41 7.20 4.00
C ARG A 54 0.94 6.74 3.46
N ALA A 55 1.15 5.43 3.33
CA ALA A 55 2.36 4.88 2.70
C ALA A 55 2.43 5.27 1.22
N SER A 56 1.32 5.11 0.48
CA SER A 56 1.22 5.50 -0.93
C SER A 56 1.47 7.00 -1.15
N GLU A 57 0.88 7.86 -0.32
CA GLU A 57 1.05 9.31 -0.40
C GLU A 57 2.49 9.75 -0.14
N ARG A 58 3.14 9.15 0.87
CA ARG A 58 4.56 9.42 1.16
C ARG A 58 5.46 9.02 0.01
N THR A 59 5.16 7.91 -0.66
CA THR A 59 5.94 7.48 -1.82
C THR A 59 5.74 8.41 -3.01
N LEU A 60 4.50 8.85 -3.26
CA LEU A 60 4.21 9.84 -4.31
C LEU A 60 4.94 11.16 -4.04
N ALA A 61 4.92 11.64 -2.80
CA ALA A 61 5.61 12.88 -2.40
C ALA A 61 7.14 12.78 -2.51
N GLN A 62 7.72 11.57 -2.46
CA GLN A 62 9.15 11.34 -2.66
C GLN A 62 9.53 11.20 -4.15
N ALA A 63 8.56 10.98 -5.03
CA ALA A 63 8.75 10.80 -6.46
C ALA A 63 8.55 12.10 -7.28
N ALA A 64 7.95 13.14 -6.67
CA ALA A 64 7.70 14.47 -7.27
C ALA A 64 8.88 15.43 -7.05
#